data_AF-A0A7S2QJS9-F1
#
_entry.id   AF-A0A7S2QJS9-F1
#
_cell.length_a   1.000
_cell.length_b   1.000
_cell.length_c   1.000
_cell.angle_alpha   90.00
_cell.angle_beta   90.00
_cell.angle_gamma   90.00
#
_symmetry.space_group_name_H-M   'P 1'
#
loop_
_entity.id
_entity.type
_entity.pdbx_description
1 polymer ?
#
loop_
_entity_poly.entity_id
_entity_poly.type
_entity_poly.pdbx_seq_one_letter_code
_entity_poly.pdbx_strand_id
1 'polypeptide(L)'
;GAQSKLIRNRSTTSVVHQLRCAERKHPRSSEHRPSRIVIFDLDETLTLTTFMSGDGQYSEDQQEFTAQVNFETPWVEGSRVEKLRSLFKGLRFDPSGDRRALAVLTRNGNA
;
A
#
# COMPACT_ATOMS: atom_id res chain seq x y z
N GLY A 1 50.18 -36.03 8.96
CA GLY A 1 48.79 -35.72 8.57
C GLY A 1 48.05 -35.16 9.77
N ALA A 2 47.52 -33.95 9.64
CA ALA A 2 46.46 -33.40 10.50
C ALA A 2 46.00 -32.09 9.86
N GLN A 3 44.79 -32.06 9.28
CA GLN A 3 44.12 -30.82 8.90
C GLN A 3 43.03 -30.53 9.92
N SER A 4 43.23 -29.47 10.72
CA SER A 4 42.21 -28.92 11.62
C SER A 4 41.22 -28.08 10.80
N LYS A 5 39.98 -28.55 10.67
CA LYS A 5 38.87 -27.79 10.08
C LYS A 5 38.43 -26.68 11.03
N LEU A 6 38.59 -25.43 10.61
CA LEU A 6 38.05 -24.26 11.29
C LEU A 6 36.53 -24.17 11.01
N ILE A 7 35.71 -24.45 12.01
CA ILE A 7 34.24 -24.27 11.91
C ILE A 7 33.94 -22.79 12.15
N ARG A 8 33.59 -22.06 11.08
CA ARG A 8 33.08 -20.68 11.18
C ARG A 8 31.61 -20.72 11.59
N ASN A 9 31.33 -20.42 12.86
CA ASN A 9 29.97 -20.11 13.32
C ASN A 9 29.51 -18.81 12.67
N ARG A 10 28.57 -18.90 11.71
CA ARG A 10 27.82 -17.75 11.22
C ARG A 10 26.82 -17.33 12.30
N SER A 11 27.13 -16.23 13.00
CA SER A 11 26.16 -15.56 13.84
C SER A 11 25.10 -14.92 12.95
N THR A 12 23.87 -15.40 13.04
CA THR A 12 22.71 -14.79 12.40
C THR A 12 22.26 -13.61 13.25
N THR A 13 22.53 -12.39 12.80
CA THR A 13 21.93 -11.17 13.35
C THR A 13 20.43 -11.16 13.04
N SER A 14 19.63 -11.53 14.03
CA SER A 14 18.16 -11.40 13.96
C SER A 14 17.78 -9.95 14.25
N VAL A 15 17.14 -9.28 13.30
CA VAL A 15 16.60 -7.92 13.48
C VAL A 15 15.13 -8.04 13.86
N VAL A 16 14.82 -7.77 15.12
CA VAL A 16 13.42 -7.71 15.59
C VAL A 16 12.82 -6.38 15.19
N HIS A 17 11.90 -6.39 14.22
CA HIS A 17 11.11 -5.21 13.87
C HIS A 17 9.98 -5.04 14.88
N GLN A 18 9.92 -3.91 15.58
CA GLN A 18 8.79 -3.55 16.44
C GLN A 18 7.83 -2.64 15.68
N LEU A 19 6.68 -3.18 15.28
CA LEU A 19 5.59 -2.39 14.72
C LEU A 19 4.83 -1.71 15.87
N ARG A 20 4.56 -0.40 15.76
CA ARG A 20 3.72 0.34 16.72
C ARG A 20 2.59 1.03 15.99
N CYS A 21 1.35 0.75 16.36
CA CYS A 21 0.17 1.46 15.87
C CYS A 21 -0.13 2.64 16.79
N ALA A 22 -0.39 3.82 16.21
CA ALA A 22 -0.82 4.99 16.95
C ALA A 22 -2.19 5.45 16.44
N GLU A 23 -3.20 5.37 17.28
CA GLU A 23 -4.52 5.92 17.01
C GLU A 23 -4.71 7.19 17.84
N ARG A 24 -5.06 8.29 17.18
CA ARG A 24 -5.38 9.55 17.86
C ARG A 24 -6.90 9.65 18.01
N LYS A 25 -7.38 9.59 19.25
CA LYS A 25 -8.77 9.89 19.56
C LYS A 25 -9.09 11.33 19.18
N HIS A 26 -10.22 11.54 18.50
CA HIS A 26 -10.68 12.89 18.21
C HIS A 26 -11.03 13.60 19.53
N PRO A 27 -10.62 14.85 19.77
CA PRO A 27 -10.83 15.54 21.05
C PRO A 27 -12.31 15.76 21.42
N ARG A 28 -13.25 15.44 20.53
CA ARG A 28 -14.72 15.53 20.73
C ARG A 28 -15.40 14.16 20.60
N SER A 29 -14.78 13.10 21.10
CA SER A 29 -15.07 11.68 20.80
C SER A 29 -16.45 11.13 21.20
N SER A 30 -17.42 11.93 21.61
CA SER A 30 -18.80 11.46 21.76
C SER A 30 -19.52 11.33 20.40
N GLU A 31 -19.04 12.04 19.37
CA GLU A 31 -19.52 11.92 17.99
C GLU A 31 -18.40 11.37 17.11
N HIS A 32 -18.49 10.11 16.72
CA HIS A 32 -17.71 9.59 15.59
C HIS A 32 -18.22 10.28 14.32
N ARG A 33 -17.59 11.40 13.95
CA ARG A 33 -17.86 12.03 12.65
C ARG A 33 -17.20 11.20 11.56
N PRO A 34 -17.94 10.70 10.57
CA PRO A 34 -17.34 9.99 9.46
C PRO A 34 -16.35 10.90 8.72
N SER A 35 -15.19 10.35 8.35
CA SER A 35 -14.20 11.07 7.56
C SER A 35 -14.80 11.45 6.20
N ARG A 36 -14.68 12.72 5.83
CA ARG A 36 -15.17 13.24 4.53
C ARG A 36 -14.20 13.00 3.37
N ILE A 37 -12.94 12.77 3.70
CA ILE A 37 -11.85 12.59 2.74
C ILE A 37 -11.03 11.38 3.18
N VAL A 38 -10.67 10.53 2.22
CA VAL A 38 -9.69 9.47 2.38
C VAL A 38 -8.57 9.73 1.39
N ILE A 39 -7.35 9.78 1.92
CA ILE A 39 -6.15 10.04 1.13
C ILE A 39 -5.26 8.81 1.22
N PHE A 40 -4.87 8.30 0.07
CA PHE A 40 -3.90 7.21 -0.04
C PHE A 40 -2.57 7.77 -0.49
N ASP A 41 -1.50 7.38 0.18
CA ASP A 41 -0.18 7.44 -0.44
C ASP A 41 -0.11 6.35 -1.53
N LEU A 42 0.48 6.64 -2.69
CA LEU A 42 0.59 5.66 -3.76
C LEU A 42 1.74 4.70 -3.47
N ASP A 43 2.95 5.25 -3.39
CA ASP A 43 4.17 4.49 -3.23
C ASP A 43 4.24 3.92 -1.80
N GLU A 44 4.64 2.65 -1.68
CA GLU A 44 4.80 1.91 -0.42
C GLU A 44 3.51 1.70 0.41
N THR A 45 2.37 2.23 -0.04
CA THR A 45 1.04 2.00 0.56
C THR A 45 0.12 1.23 -0.38
N LEU A 46 -0.13 1.78 -1.57
CA LEU A 46 -0.95 1.10 -2.58
C LEU A 46 -0.09 0.23 -3.50
N THR A 47 1.14 0.63 -3.79
CA THR A 47 2.08 -0.13 -4.61
C THR A 47 3.34 -0.42 -3.81
N LEU A 48 4.07 -1.49 -4.15
CA LEU A 48 5.44 -1.69 -3.63
C LEU A 48 6.48 -1.00 -4.52
N THR A 49 6.18 -0.94 -5.81
CA THR A 49 6.92 -0.18 -6.82
C THR A 49 5.90 0.35 -7.81
N THR A 50 6.10 1.57 -8.28
CA THR A 50 5.19 2.19 -9.25
C THR A 50 5.88 2.30 -10.60
N PHE A 51 5.32 1.60 -11.58
CA PHE A 51 5.63 1.75 -12.99
C PHE A 51 4.69 2.80 -13.58
N MET A 52 5.26 3.94 -13.99
CA MET A 52 4.56 5.01 -14.69
C MET A 52 5.08 5.14 -16.14
N SER A 53 4.19 5.35 -17.12
CA SER A 53 4.61 5.75 -18.45
C SER A 53 5.19 7.16 -18.41
N GLY A 54 6.17 7.46 -19.27
CA GLY A 54 6.88 8.74 -19.25
C GLY A 54 6.00 9.95 -19.52
N ASP A 55 4.90 9.77 -20.25
CA ASP A 55 3.89 10.80 -20.56
C ASP A 55 2.61 10.67 -19.72
N GLY A 56 2.53 9.67 -18.84
CA GLY A 56 1.35 9.36 -18.04
C GLY A 56 0.15 8.88 -18.86
N GLN A 57 0.32 8.59 -20.15
CA GLN A 57 -0.73 8.07 -21.01
C GLN A 57 -0.62 6.55 -21.12
N TYR A 58 -1.77 5.90 -21.18
CA TYR A 58 -1.88 4.45 -21.34
C TYR A 58 -3.02 4.14 -22.29
N SER A 59 -2.79 3.24 -23.24
CA SER A 59 -3.90 2.59 -23.96
C SER A 59 -4.74 1.75 -22.99
N GLU A 60 -5.95 1.40 -23.38
CA GLU A 60 -6.85 0.57 -22.56
C GLU A 60 -6.19 -0.75 -22.13
N ASP A 61 -5.55 -1.45 -23.07
CA ASP A 61 -4.80 -2.68 -22.77
C ASP A 61 -3.63 -2.45 -21.80
N GLN A 62 -2.96 -1.31 -21.91
CA GLN A 62 -1.86 -0.95 -21.01
C GLN A 62 -2.35 -0.61 -19.61
N GLN A 63 -3.57 -0.10 -19.44
CA GLN A 63 -4.11 0.24 -18.13
C GLN A 63 -4.31 -1.00 -17.27
N GLU A 64 -4.89 -2.07 -17.83
CA GLU A 64 -5.11 -3.31 -17.09
C GLU A 64 -3.78 -3.99 -16.74
N PHE A 65 -2.87 -4.09 -17.70
CA PHE A 65 -1.54 -4.63 -17.46
C PHE A 65 -0.77 -3.82 -16.41
N THR A 66 -0.78 -2.49 -16.50
CA THR A 66 -0.11 -1.61 -15.54
C THR A 66 -0.72 -1.75 -14.15
N ALA A 67 -2.04 -1.90 -14.05
CA ALA A 67 -2.70 -2.15 -12.78
C ALA A 67 -2.25 -3.48 -12.15
N GLN A 68 -2.12 -4.54 -12.95
CA GLN A 68 -1.60 -5.81 -12.47
C GLN A 68 -0.15 -5.67 -11.97
N VAL A 69 0.73 -5.07 -12.77
CA VAL A 69 2.15 -4.90 -12.41
C VAL A 69 2.33 -4.09 -11.12
N ASN A 70 1.57 -3.02 -10.94
CA ASN A 70 1.74 -2.11 -9.81
C ASN A 70 1.04 -2.58 -8.53
N PHE A 71 -0.12 -3.24 -8.67
CA PHE A 71 -0.99 -3.51 -7.54
C PHE A 71 -1.18 -4.99 -7.22
N GLU A 72 -0.76 -5.94 -8.04
CA GLU A 72 -0.76 -7.35 -7.64
C GLU A 72 0.37 -7.70 -6.69
N THR A 73 0.17 -8.78 -5.93
CA THR A 73 1.18 -9.28 -5.01
C THR A 73 0.97 -10.76 -4.69
N PRO A 74 2.04 -11.56 -4.58
CA PRO A 74 1.92 -12.97 -4.19
C PRO A 74 1.57 -13.16 -2.72
N TRP A 75 1.62 -12.11 -1.89
CA TRP A 75 1.36 -12.19 -0.45
C TRP A 75 -0.12 -12.02 -0.09
N VAL A 76 -0.98 -11.73 -1.07
CA VAL A 76 -2.43 -11.64 -0.90
C VAL A 76 -3.07 -12.77 -1.67
N GLU A 77 -3.91 -13.57 -1.01
CA GLU A 77 -4.67 -14.63 -1.68
C GLU A 77 -5.69 -14.03 -2.67
N GLY A 78 -5.78 -14.58 -3.89
CA GLY A 78 -6.64 -14.05 -4.96
C GLY A 78 -6.11 -12.74 -5.58
N SER A 79 -6.96 -12.02 -6.32
CA SER A 79 -6.55 -10.76 -6.95
C SER A 79 -6.56 -9.60 -5.95
N ARG A 80 -5.38 -9.01 -5.68
CA ARG A 80 -5.29 -7.78 -4.90
C ARG A 80 -5.95 -6.60 -5.65
N VAL A 81 -5.86 -6.57 -6.98
CA VAL A 81 -6.49 -5.53 -7.80
C VAL A 81 -8.00 -5.51 -7.60
N GLU A 82 -8.67 -6.67 -7.65
CA GLU A 82 -10.11 -6.77 -7.41
C GLU A 82 -10.49 -6.34 -6.00
N LYS A 83 -9.70 -6.75 -4.99
CA LYS A 83 -9.89 -6.33 -3.60
C LYS A 83 -9.78 -4.82 -3.43
N LEU A 84 -8.77 -4.18 -4.04
CA LEU A 84 -8.61 -2.72 -4.03
C LEU A 84 -9.76 -2.00 -4.75
N ARG A 85 -10.20 -2.50 -5.91
CA ARG A 85 -11.38 -1.97 -6.62
C ARG A 85 -12.63 -2.03 -5.75
N SER A 86 -12.84 -3.14 -5.05
CA SER A 86 -13.96 -3.30 -4.11
C SER A 86 -13.86 -2.34 -2.91
N LEU A 87 -12.66 -2.22 -2.33
CA LEU A 87 -12.38 -1.30 -1.23
C LEU A 87 -12.68 0.15 -1.61
N PHE A 88 -12.17 0.63 -2.76
CA PHE A 88 -12.40 2.00 -3.20
C PHE A 88 -13.88 2.27 -3.50
N LYS A 89 -14.61 1.28 -4.04
CA LYS A 89 -16.07 1.39 -4.21
C LYS A 89 -16.78 1.57 -2.86
N GLY A 90 -16.39 0.79 -1.86
CA GLY A 90 -16.97 0.88 -0.50
C GLY A 90 -16.61 2.19 0.21
N LEU A 91 -15.37 2.65 0.08
CA LEU A 91 -14.91 3.88 0.73
C LEU A 91 -15.47 5.16 0.12
N ARG A 92 -16.06 5.10 -1.08
CA ARG A 92 -16.70 6.26 -1.72
C ARG A 92 -17.89 6.79 -0.90
N PHE A 93 -18.45 5.99 -0.01
CA PHE A 93 -19.58 6.38 0.83
C PHE A 93 -19.27 6.11 2.30
N ASP A 94 -19.82 6.92 3.19
CA ASP A 94 -19.79 6.65 4.62
C ASP A 94 -20.98 5.77 5.06
N PRO A 95 -21.05 5.35 6.35
CA PRO A 95 -22.16 4.55 6.84
C PRO A 95 -23.54 5.23 6.75
N SER A 96 -23.59 6.56 6.62
CA SER A 96 -24.81 7.33 6.42
C SER A 96 -25.19 7.44 4.93
N GLY A 97 -24.34 6.97 4.02
CA GLY A 97 -24.53 7.03 2.58
C GLY A 97 -23.99 8.31 1.93
N ASP A 98 -23.34 9.19 2.70
CA ASP A 98 -22.78 10.42 2.17
C ASP A 98 -21.49 10.14 1.38
N ARG A 99 -21.28 10.89 0.29
CA ARG A 99 -20.07 10.75 -0.53
C ARG A 99 -18.83 11.23 0.21
N ARG A 100 -17.77 10.43 0.11
CA ARG A 100 -16.41 10.79 0.50
C ARG A 100 -15.57 11.13 -0.72
N ALA A 101 -14.67 12.12 -0.57
CA ALA A 101 -13.62 12.34 -1.55
C ALA A 101 -12.52 11.29 -1.36
N LEU A 102 -12.11 10.66 -2.46
CA LEU A 102 -10.94 9.79 -2.49
C LEU A 102 -9.86 10.52 -3.27
N ALA A 103 -8.67 10.61 -2.68
CA ALA A 103 -7.50 11.20 -3.32
C ALA A 103 -6.31 10.25 -3.21
N VAL A 104 -5.45 10.30 -4.21
CA VAL A 104 -4.16 9.61 -4.21
C VAL A 104 -3.07 10.68 -4.23
N LEU A 105 -2.13 10.57 -3.29
CA LEU A 105 -0.91 11.35 -3.26
C LEU A 105 0.16 10.56 -3.99
N THR A 106 0.82 11.22 -4.93
CA THR A 106 1.98 10.69 -5.64
C THR A 106 3.13 11.67 -5.45
N ARG A 107 4.37 11.20 -5.45
CA ARG A 107 5.52 12.11 -5.51
C ARG A 107 5.56 12.76 -6.88
N ASN A 108 5.61 14.09 -6.91
CA ASN A 108 5.77 14.83 -8.14
C ASN A 108 7.24 14.74 -8.57
N GLY A 109 7.54 13.87 -9.54
CA GLY A 109 8.88 13.66 -10.08
C GLY A 109 9.33 14.79 -11.01
N ASN A 110 9.45 16.02 -10.49
CA ASN A 110 10.27 17.05 -11.12
C ASN A 110 11.62 17.08 -10.39
N ALA A 111 12.52 16.18 -10.78
CA ALA A 111 13.94 16.21 -10.41
C ALA A 111 14.78 15.90 -11.65
#